data_AF-A0A7I7MPC5-F1
#
_entry.id   AF-A0A7I7MPC5-F1
#
_cell.length_a   1.000
_cell.length_b   1.000
_cell.length_c   1.000
_cell.angle_alpha   90.00
_cell.angle_beta   90.00
_cell.angle_gamma   90.00
#
_symmetry.space_group_name_H-M   'P 1'
#
loop_
_entity.id
_entity.type
_entity.pdbx_description
1 polymer ?
#
loop_
_entity_poly.entity_id
_entity_poly.type
_entity_poly.pdbx_seq_one_letter_code
_entity_poly.pdbx_strand_id
1 'polypeptide(L)'
;MTTTPREPLFCAHTDADGDPARCGCRHTAPERPADPEWAALELLVRLTPDLLGRDWPTRETLQGFAALLSAEDAFAGMSWHDARHAAAAILCDATNRGHPAGFLRGRADRALAGSDAITWDDPAATARAFTVTATLLVL
;
A
#
# COMPACT_ATOMS: atom_id res chain seq x y z
N MET A 1 -17.63 -13.10 -21.61
CA MET A 1 -16.54 -12.43 -20.89
C MET A 1 -16.86 -10.95 -20.86
N THR A 2 -17.53 -10.50 -19.81
CA THR A 2 -17.93 -9.11 -19.58
C THR A 2 -16.94 -8.51 -18.60
N THR A 3 -16.02 -7.69 -19.09
CA THR A 3 -15.13 -6.89 -18.26
C THR A 3 -15.95 -5.78 -17.62
N THR A 4 -16.30 -5.94 -16.35
CA THR A 4 -16.87 -4.85 -15.56
C THR A 4 -15.84 -3.71 -15.54
N PRO A 5 -16.22 -2.48 -15.92
CA PRO A 5 -15.31 -1.34 -15.86
C PRO A 5 -14.89 -1.08 -14.40
N ARG A 6 -13.60 -0.84 -14.19
CA ARG A 6 -13.02 -0.46 -12.89
C ARG A 6 -13.43 0.97 -12.58
N GLU A 7 -14.44 1.16 -11.74
CA GLU A 7 -14.78 2.49 -11.23
C GLU A 7 -13.69 2.99 -10.27
N PRO A 8 -13.16 4.21 -10.46
CA PRO A 8 -12.34 4.84 -9.43
C PRO A 8 -13.23 5.24 -8.23
N LEU A 9 -12.78 5.01 -7.00
CA LEU A 9 -13.45 5.48 -5.77
C LEU A 9 -13.46 7.02 -5.60
N PHE A 10 -13.18 7.79 -6.65
CA PHE A 10 -13.17 9.25 -6.59
C PHE A 10 -14.39 9.83 -7.30
N CYS A 11 -15.30 10.41 -6.50
CA CYS A 11 -16.18 11.46 -6.98
C CYS A 11 -15.32 12.69 -7.34
N ALA A 12 -15.06 12.91 -8.62
CA ALA A 12 -14.44 14.13 -9.12
C ALA A 12 -15.49 15.25 -9.22
N HIS A 13 -15.92 15.81 -8.10
CA HIS A 13 -16.75 17.02 -8.10
C HIS A 13 -16.20 18.03 -7.09
N THR A 14 -15.65 19.13 -7.60
CA THR A 14 -15.75 20.44 -6.94
C THR A 14 -17.19 20.88 -7.08
N ASP A 15 -17.90 21.00 -5.97
CA ASP A 15 -19.15 21.76 -5.90
C ASP A 15 -18.87 23.26 -6.14
N ALA A 16 -19.88 23.96 -6.66
CA ALA A 16 -19.77 25.32 -7.16
C ALA A 16 -19.45 26.40 -6.10
N ASP A 17 -19.40 26.02 -4.82
CA ASP A 17 -19.38 26.95 -3.68
C ASP A 17 -18.04 26.99 -2.91
N GLY A 18 -17.04 26.17 -3.26
CA GLY A 18 -15.66 26.36 -2.81
C GLY A 18 -15.40 26.31 -1.29
N ASP A 19 -16.18 25.56 -0.52
CA ASP A 19 -15.98 25.40 0.93
C ASP A 19 -15.20 24.11 1.25
N PRO A 20 -13.93 24.19 1.71
CA PRO A 20 -13.10 23.00 1.97
C PRO A 20 -13.51 22.19 3.21
N ALA A 21 -14.45 22.66 4.03
CA ALA A 21 -14.69 22.08 5.36
C ALA A 21 -15.81 21.03 5.45
N ARG A 22 -16.46 20.64 4.33
CA ARG A 22 -17.61 19.70 4.35
C ARG A 22 -17.44 18.38 3.57
N CYS A 23 -16.23 18.00 3.17
CA CYS A 23 -15.99 16.61 2.76
C CYS A 23 -16.08 15.72 4.02
N GLY A 24 -17.23 15.08 4.25
CA GLY A 24 -17.47 14.05 5.28
C GLY A 24 -16.70 12.75 5.02
N CYS A 25 -15.48 12.87 4.53
CA CYS A 25 -14.66 11.82 3.94
C CYS A 25 -13.82 11.17 5.05
N ARG A 26 -14.48 10.68 6.11
CA ARG A 26 -13.89 9.68 7.02
C ARG A 26 -13.80 8.36 6.25
N HIS A 27 -12.80 8.24 5.38
CA HIS A 27 -12.52 7.02 4.65
C HIS A 27 -11.88 6.00 5.60
N THR A 28 -12.71 5.29 6.36
CA THR A 28 -12.33 3.96 6.82
C THR A 28 -12.34 3.05 5.61
N ALA A 29 -11.17 2.52 5.21
CA ALA A 29 -11.09 1.48 4.20
C ALA A 29 -12.11 0.37 4.53
N PRO A 30 -12.84 -0.17 3.55
CA PRO A 30 -13.81 -1.23 3.81
C PRO A 30 -13.14 -2.40 4.53
N GLU A 31 -13.84 -3.00 5.48
CA GLU A 31 -13.31 -4.10 6.30
C GLU A 31 -12.89 -5.30 5.44
N ARG A 32 -13.47 -5.43 4.22
CA ARG A 32 -13.06 -6.34 3.15
C ARG A 32 -13.28 -5.69 1.77
N PRO A 33 -12.26 -5.10 1.14
CA PRO A 33 -12.36 -4.58 -0.22
C PRO A 33 -12.59 -5.71 -1.23
N ALA A 34 -13.32 -5.41 -2.31
CA ALA A 34 -13.51 -6.33 -3.43
C ALA A 34 -12.20 -6.60 -4.20
N ASP A 35 -11.28 -5.63 -4.16
CA ASP A 35 -9.93 -5.72 -4.73
C ASP A 35 -8.90 -5.34 -3.63
N PRO A 36 -8.35 -6.35 -2.91
CA PRO A 36 -7.36 -6.12 -1.86
C PRO A 36 -6.08 -5.45 -2.33
N GLU A 37 -5.62 -5.76 -3.53
CA GLU A 37 -4.41 -5.19 -4.11
C GLU A 37 -4.60 -3.70 -4.38
N TRP A 38 -5.67 -3.35 -5.08
CA TRP A 38 -5.97 -1.96 -5.37
C TRP A 38 -6.17 -1.14 -4.08
N ALA A 39 -6.86 -1.70 -3.09
CA ALA A 39 -7.05 -1.05 -1.80
C ALA A 39 -5.74 -0.85 -1.03
N ALA A 40 -4.79 -1.79 -1.11
CA ALA A 40 -3.49 -1.67 -0.47
C ALA A 40 -2.61 -0.60 -1.14
N LEU A 41 -2.64 -0.51 -2.47
CA LEU A 41 -1.97 0.55 -3.23
C LEU A 41 -2.56 1.92 -2.93
N GLU A 42 -3.88 2.00 -2.79
CA GLU A 42 -4.55 3.24 -2.40
C GLU A 42 -4.16 3.68 -0.99
N LEU A 43 -4.02 2.73 -0.04
CA LEU A 43 -3.53 3.03 1.31
C LEU A 43 -2.13 3.65 1.31
N LEU A 44 -1.22 3.18 0.45
CA LEU A 44 0.13 3.76 0.33
C LEU A 44 0.08 5.25 -0.06
N VAL A 45 -0.84 5.61 -0.95
CA VAL A 45 -1.00 6.99 -1.44
C VAL A 45 -1.77 7.86 -0.44
N ARG A 46 -2.71 7.27 0.31
CA ARG A 46 -3.64 7.98 1.20
C ARG A 46 -3.14 8.14 2.64
N LEU A 47 -2.15 7.36 3.10
CA LEU A 47 -1.55 7.55 4.42
C LEU A 47 -0.94 8.96 4.49
N THR A 48 -1.64 9.87 5.17
CA THR A 48 -1.41 11.32 5.10
C THR A 48 -0.14 11.74 5.82
N PRO A 49 0.46 12.88 5.41
CA PRO A 49 1.58 13.52 6.10
C PRO A 49 1.34 13.80 7.60
N ASP A 50 0.07 13.97 8.00
CA ASP A 50 -0.32 14.28 9.38
C ASP A 50 0.02 13.16 10.38
N LEU A 51 0.11 11.92 9.92
CA LEU A 51 0.53 10.79 10.75
C LEU A 51 2.06 10.64 10.83
N LEU A 52 2.80 11.26 9.90
CA LEU A 52 4.12 10.77 9.49
C LEU A 52 5.21 11.86 9.40
N GLY A 53 4.85 13.14 9.57
CA GLY A 53 5.80 14.25 9.77
C GLY A 53 6.31 14.91 8.49
N ARG A 54 7.19 15.92 8.65
CA ARG A 54 7.66 16.80 7.55
C ARG A 54 8.61 16.12 6.54
N ASP A 55 9.23 15.00 6.91
CA ASP A 55 10.21 14.29 6.07
C ASP A 55 9.58 13.16 5.25
N TRP A 56 8.25 13.16 5.15
CA TRP A 56 7.49 12.15 4.41
C TRP A 56 7.56 12.36 2.89
N PRO A 57 7.59 11.29 2.06
CA PRO A 57 7.54 11.44 0.61
C PRO A 57 6.29 12.20 0.15
N THR A 58 6.43 12.98 -0.93
CA THR A 58 5.27 13.68 -1.49
C THR A 58 4.25 12.69 -2.04
N ARG A 59 3.00 13.15 -2.21
CA ARG A 59 1.93 12.33 -2.77
C ARG A 59 2.29 11.81 -4.16
N GLU A 60 2.93 12.63 -4.99
CA GLU A 60 3.38 12.26 -6.34
C GLU A 60 4.42 11.13 -6.30
N THR A 61 5.37 11.19 -5.36
CA THR A 61 6.34 10.10 -5.15
C THR A 61 5.64 8.81 -4.75
N LEU A 62 4.67 8.88 -3.83
CA LEU A 62 3.90 7.71 -3.39
C LEU A 62 3.03 7.13 -4.53
N GLN A 63 2.47 7.98 -5.38
CA GLN A 63 1.74 7.54 -6.58
C GLN A 63 2.64 6.82 -7.58
N GLY A 64 3.84 7.36 -7.85
CA GLY A 64 4.82 6.71 -8.70
C GLY A 64 5.25 5.35 -8.14
N PHE A 65 5.48 5.28 -6.83
CA PHE A 65 5.85 4.04 -6.16
C PHE A 65 4.72 3.00 -6.18
N ALA A 66 3.48 3.40 -5.91
CA ALA A 66 2.31 2.53 -6.03
C ALA A 66 2.12 2.03 -7.47
N ALA A 67 2.38 2.86 -8.48
CA ALA A 67 2.33 2.44 -9.89
C ALA A 67 3.37 1.35 -10.20
N LEU A 68 4.60 1.46 -9.68
CA LEU A 68 5.62 0.43 -9.84
C LEU A 68 5.22 -0.88 -9.16
N LEU A 69 4.72 -0.82 -7.92
CA LEU A 69 4.23 -2.01 -7.20
C LEU A 69 3.08 -2.70 -7.93
N SER A 70 2.17 -1.90 -8.51
CA SER A 70 1.08 -2.43 -9.32
C SER A 70 1.56 -3.08 -10.60
N ALA A 71 2.60 -2.54 -11.25
CA ALA A 71 3.14 -3.09 -12.50
C ALA A 71 3.86 -4.44 -12.27
N GLU A 72 4.37 -4.66 -11.06
CA GLU A 72 5.05 -5.88 -10.64
C GLU A 72 4.13 -6.88 -9.91
N ASP A 73 2.81 -6.66 -9.93
CA ASP A 73 1.82 -7.52 -9.27
C ASP A 73 2.19 -7.82 -7.78
N ALA A 74 2.73 -6.81 -7.09
CA ALA A 74 3.33 -7.00 -5.77
C ALA A 74 2.32 -7.59 -4.77
N PHE A 75 1.06 -7.12 -4.80
CA PHE A 75 0.00 -7.55 -3.89
C PHE A 75 -0.99 -8.54 -4.53
N ALA A 76 -0.72 -9.00 -5.75
CA ALA A 76 -1.64 -9.86 -6.48
C ALA A 76 -1.99 -11.15 -5.72
N GLY A 77 -3.29 -11.45 -5.63
CA GLY A 77 -3.82 -12.64 -4.96
C GLY A 77 -3.74 -12.63 -3.42
N MET A 78 -3.25 -11.55 -2.79
CA MET A 78 -3.20 -11.46 -1.33
C MET A 78 -4.59 -11.26 -0.73
N SER A 79 -4.79 -11.79 0.49
CA SER A 79 -5.95 -11.40 1.29
C SER A 79 -5.83 -9.92 1.67
N TRP A 80 -6.96 -9.29 2.02
CA TRP A 80 -6.92 -7.92 2.53
C TRP A 80 -6.12 -7.79 3.82
N HIS A 81 -6.18 -8.79 4.70
CA HIS A 81 -5.39 -8.80 5.93
C HIS A 81 -3.90 -8.68 5.61
N ASP A 82 -3.41 -9.51 4.69
CA ASP A 82 -1.98 -9.52 4.35
C ASP A 82 -1.60 -8.27 3.54
N ALA A 83 -2.38 -7.91 2.52
CA ALA A 83 -2.09 -6.77 1.66
C ALA A 83 -2.00 -5.46 2.45
N ARG A 84 -2.92 -5.25 3.40
CA ARG A 84 -2.93 -4.07 4.28
C ARG A 84 -1.69 -4.01 5.17
N HIS A 85 -1.34 -5.11 5.83
CA HIS A 85 -0.17 -5.14 6.71
C HIS A 85 1.14 -5.04 5.93
N ALA A 86 1.23 -5.70 4.77
CA ALA A 86 2.38 -5.61 3.89
C ALA A 86 2.58 -4.18 3.36
N ALA A 87 1.53 -3.52 2.89
CA ALA A 87 1.60 -2.13 2.44
C ALA A 87 2.06 -1.17 3.55
N ALA A 88 1.50 -1.29 4.76
CA ALA A 88 1.92 -0.47 5.90
C ALA A 88 3.40 -0.71 6.27
N ALA A 89 3.84 -1.97 6.29
CA ALA A 89 5.23 -2.32 6.56
C ALA A 89 6.19 -1.79 5.48
N ILE A 90 5.83 -1.97 4.20
CA ILE A 90 6.58 -1.45 3.05
C ILE A 90 6.78 0.05 3.18
N LEU A 91 5.71 0.78 3.42
CA LEU A 91 5.76 2.23 3.51
C LEU A 91 6.65 2.68 4.67
N CYS A 92 6.44 2.12 5.87
CA CYS A 92 7.24 2.46 7.04
C CYS A 92 8.73 2.14 6.87
N ASP A 93 9.06 0.98 6.31
CA ASP A 93 10.46 0.56 6.16
C ASP A 93 11.15 1.25 4.97
N ALA A 94 10.43 1.58 3.91
CA ALA A 94 10.97 2.34 2.77
C ALA A 94 11.33 3.78 3.16
N THR A 95 10.60 4.41 4.07
CA THR A 95 10.79 5.82 4.44
C THR A 95 11.66 6.03 5.67
N ASN A 96 11.66 5.11 6.64
CA ASN A 96 12.30 5.34 7.95
C ASN A 96 13.61 4.56 8.16
N ARG A 97 14.14 3.87 7.15
CA ARG A 97 15.34 3.03 7.29
C ARG A 97 16.47 3.53 6.41
N GLY A 98 17.71 3.49 6.92
CA GLY A 98 18.90 3.78 6.12
C GLY A 98 19.23 2.73 5.05
N HIS A 99 18.72 1.50 5.19
CA HIS A 99 18.91 0.40 4.25
C HIS A 99 17.59 -0.35 3.96
N PRO A 100 16.60 0.33 3.34
CA PRO A 100 15.23 -0.15 3.28
C PRO A 100 15.10 -1.49 2.53
N ALA A 101 15.82 -1.67 1.42
CA ALA A 101 15.82 -2.93 0.67
C ALA A 101 16.34 -4.12 1.49
N GLY A 102 17.38 -3.93 2.30
CA GLY A 102 17.91 -4.98 3.18
C GLY A 102 16.92 -5.37 4.28
N PHE A 103 16.24 -4.39 4.87
CA PHE A 103 15.19 -4.64 5.86
C PHE A 103 14.01 -5.40 5.28
N LEU A 104 13.55 -5.05 4.08
CA LEU A 104 12.43 -5.72 3.42
C LEU A 104 12.76 -7.16 3.04
N ARG A 105 13.97 -7.45 2.54
CA ARG A 105 14.43 -8.84 2.33
C ARG A 105 14.40 -9.63 3.64
N GLY A 106 14.92 -9.05 4.73
CA GLY A 106 14.85 -9.69 6.05
C GLY A 106 13.41 -9.89 6.56
N ARG A 107 12.44 -9.05 6.18
CA ARG A 107 11.02 -9.31 6.47
C ARG A 107 10.47 -10.44 5.64
N ALA A 108 10.81 -10.53 4.36
CA ALA A 108 10.43 -11.66 3.52
C ALA A 108 10.89 -12.98 4.13
N ASP A 109 12.15 -13.06 4.57
CA ASP A 109 12.71 -14.23 5.23
C ASP A 109 11.94 -14.57 6.53
N ARG A 110 11.63 -13.55 7.35
CA ARG A 110 10.90 -13.77 8.61
C ARG A 110 9.45 -14.20 8.39
N ALA A 111 8.77 -13.66 7.38
CA ALA A 111 7.41 -14.07 7.01
C ALA A 111 7.39 -15.55 6.61
N LEU A 112 8.32 -15.97 5.74
CA LEU A 112 8.46 -17.38 5.34
C LEU A 112 8.80 -18.29 6.53
N ALA A 113 9.64 -17.82 7.45
CA ALA A 113 10.00 -18.56 8.64
C ALA A 113 8.95 -18.51 9.78
N GLY A 114 7.88 -17.70 9.64
CA GLY A 114 6.88 -17.50 10.68
C GLY A 114 7.42 -16.85 11.96
N SER A 115 8.43 -15.98 11.84
CA SER A 115 9.19 -15.41 12.96
C SER A 115 9.01 -13.90 13.17
N ASP A 116 8.11 -13.26 12.42
CA ASP A 116 7.81 -11.82 12.52
C ASP A 116 6.59 -11.48 13.40
N ALA A 117 6.11 -12.45 14.18
CA ALA A 117 4.97 -12.33 15.09
C ALA A 117 3.64 -11.91 14.43
N ILE A 118 3.56 -11.98 13.09
CA ILE A 118 2.35 -11.74 12.33
C ILE A 118 1.84 -13.09 11.80
N THR A 119 0.56 -13.35 11.99
CA THR A 119 -0.11 -14.50 11.37
C THR A 119 -0.55 -14.10 9.97
N TRP A 120 0.31 -14.34 8.98
CA TRP A 120 -0.02 -14.13 7.57
C TRP A 120 -0.98 -15.21 7.08
N ASP A 121 -1.97 -14.83 6.28
CA ASP A 121 -2.85 -15.78 5.61
C ASP A 121 -2.09 -16.56 4.52
N ASP A 122 -1.20 -15.86 3.81
CA ASP A 122 -0.25 -16.41 2.82
C ASP A 122 1.15 -15.79 3.03
N PRO A 123 2.02 -16.48 3.79
CA PRO A 123 3.41 -16.05 3.99
C PRO A 123 4.21 -15.91 2.70
N ALA A 124 3.93 -16.72 1.67
CA ALA A 124 4.68 -16.69 0.42
C ALA A 124 4.29 -15.47 -0.42
N ALA A 125 3.00 -15.14 -0.49
CA ALA A 125 2.55 -13.91 -1.15
C ALA A 125 3.08 -12.65 -0.44
N THR A 126 3.10 -12.66 0.89
CA THR A 126 3.69 -11.58 1.69
C THR A 126 5.19 -11.43 1.43
N ALA A 127 5.94 -12.53 1.42
CA ALA A 127 7.37 -12.52 1.14
C ALA A 127 7.68 -12.01 -0.29
N ARG A 128 6.83 -12.37 -1.26
CA ARG A 128 6.92 -11.83 -2.63
C ARG A 128 6.75 -10.32 -2.63
N ALA A 129 5.72 -9.78 -1.98
CA ALA A 129 5.48 -8.33 -1.91
C ALA A 129 6.70 -7.57 -1.35
N PHE A 130 7.29 -8.06 -0.25
CA PHE A 130 8.51 -7.47 0.31
C PHE A 130 9.72 -7.58 -0.62
N THR A 131 9.88 -8.71 -1.30
CA THR A 131 11.01 -8.95 -2.22
C THR A 131 10.94 -8.08 -3.48
N VAL A 132 9.75 -7.96 -4.08
CA VAL A 132 9.49 -7.06 -5.22
C VAL A 132 9.81 -5.63 -4.83
N THR A 133 9.27 -5.18 -3.69
CA THR A 133 9.53 -3.84 -3.16
C THR A 133 11.03 -3.60 -2.94
N ALA A 134 11.73 -4.55 -2.31
CA ALA A 134 13.17 -4.43 -2.08
C ALA A 134 13.98 -4.32 -3.38
N THR A 135 13.51 -4.96 -4.46
CA THR A 135 14.12 -4.87 -5.79
C THR A 135 13.87 -3.49 -6.40
N LEU A 136 12.65 -2.95 -6.31
CA LEU A 136 12.33 -1.62 -6.82
C LEU A 136 13.11 -0.50 -6.12
N LEU A 137 13.46 -0.66 -4.84
CA LEU A 137 14.22 0.34 -4.07
C LEU A 137 15.72 0.37 -4.36
N VAL A 138 16.24 -0.55 -5.17
CA VAL A 138 17.66 -0.58 -5.58
C VAL A 138 17.87 -0.22 -7.05
N LEU A 139 16.80 0.12 -7.78
CA LEU A 139 16.83 0.65 -9.14
C LEU A 139 17.11 2.16 -9.11
#